data_AF-E4Y7H7-F1
#
_entry.id   AF-E4Y7H7-F1
#
_cell.length_a   1.000
_cell.length_b   1.000
_cell.length_c   1.000
_cell.angle_alpha   90.00
_cell.angle_beta   90.00
_cell.angle_gamma   90.00
#
_symmetry.space_group_name_H-M   'P 1'
#
loop_
_entity.id
_entity.type
_entity.pdbx_description
1 polymer ?
#
loop_
_entity_poly.entity_id
_entity_poly.type
_entity_poly.pdbx_seq_one_letter_code
_entity_poly.pdbx_strand_id
1 'polypeptide(L)'
;MRISALTILPFALSQKLSLLNDIAYKWVQENESKAVIFFERDQDCFHCESAFKEIRNVAERVDFEKVAFHRVSCDDQPEICKDEAIRRFPTVRYYEDGEHLRDYTKPIVEDALANWLVKIVDFIPLPIKSERDLNDLKEISKLPLAIAFFDDTQKDEMQAFTRVGNRFSNAFEFVNADFVSEEFLGYYGKVLVIKSEEKIVYDGEDFEQNHMKRWFEDISLNSGCPTVSPNTLHSYKKPLIIALISRERFRVEKKYWCNRIQSITGNFPIYKFAIADVMDFAGRPGMRNGELGGSSWNTSKPHLVIMDEKEQVYPMRQEYDNFNIRRFLTYYEDGKLEPFLSHSEL
;
A
#
# COMPACT_ATOMS: atom_id res chain seq x y z
N MET A 1 43.37 47.06 -27.40
CA MET A 1 42.92 46.01 -26.45
C MET A 1 41.61 46.45 -25.84
N ARG A 2 40.48 45.88 -26.28
CA ARG A 2 39.16 46.15 -25.72
C ARG A 2 38.77 44.93 -24.89
N ILE A 3 38.56 45.15 -23.60
CA ILE A 3 38.08 44.16 -22.63
C ILE A 3 36.56 44.06 -22.87
N SER A 4 36.10 42.93 -23.41
CA SER A 4 34.68 42.61 -23.47
C SER A 4 34.26 42.03 -22.13
N ALA A 5 33.45 42.79 -21.39
CA ALA A 5 32.77 42.33 -20.19
C ALA A 5 31.83 41.17 -20.57
N LEU A 6 32.14 39.98 -20.05
CA LEU A 6 31.20 38.86 -20.04
C LEU A 6 30.09 39.24 -19.05
N THR A 7 28.93 39.62 -19.57
CA THR A 7 27.71 39.75 -18.80
C THR A 7 27.33 38.38 -18.24
N ILE A 8 27.63 38.16 -16.96
CA ILE A 8 27.06 37.07 -16.18
C ILE A 8 25.56 37.34 -16.11
N LEU A 9 24.77 36.58 -16.85
CA LEU A 9 23.32 36.53 -16.65
C LEU A 9 23.07 36.07 -15.20
N PRO A 10 22.17 36.74 -14.46
CA PRO A 10 21.82 36.31 -13.11
C PRO A 10 21.05 35.00 -13.23
N PHE A 11 21.60 33.91 -12.67
CA PHE A 11 20.88 32.66 -12.45
C PHE A 11 19.90 32.88 -11.28
N ALA A 12 18.80 33.56 -11.58
CA ALA A 12 17.69 33.74 -10.67
C ALA A 12 16.40 33.42 -11.42
N LEU A 13 16.05 32.13 -11.44
CA LEU A 13 14.67 31.68 -11.50
C LEU A 13 14.60 30.37 -10.73
N SER A 14 14.01 30.41 -9.53
CA SER A 14 13.70 29.22 -8.74
C SER A 14 12.65 28.39 -9.49
N GLN A 15 13.06 27.44 -10.31
CA GLN A 15 12.16 26.36 -10.71
C GLN A 15 12.12 25.35 -9.55
N LYS A 16 11.13 25.49 -8.66
CA LYS A 16 10.84 24.52 -7.58
C LYS A 16 10.55 23.09 -8.11
N LEU A 17 10.42 22.93 -9.43
CA LEU A 17 10.19 21.67 -10.12
C LEU A 17 11.39 21.35 -11.04
N SER A 18 12.24 20.39 -10.67
CA SER A 18 13.45 20.05 -11.44
C SER A 18 13.29 18.78 -12.29
N LEU A 19 13.92 18.75 -13.46
CA LEU A 19 14.00 17.56 -14.31
C LEU A 19 15.14 16.66 -13.83
N LEU A 20 14.83 15.40 -13.55
CA LEU A 20 15.79 14.43 -13.05
C LEU A 20 16.32 13.55 -14.19
N ASN A 21 17.64 13.36 -14.19
CA ASN A 21 18.30 12.24 -14.85
C ASN A 21 18.60 11.13 -13.83
N ASP A 22 19.12 10.00 -14.27
CA ASP A 22 19.44 8.83 -13.42
C ASP A 22 20.27 9.18 -12.17
N ILE A 23 21.28 10.06 -12.32
CA ILE A 23 22.16 10.46 -11.22
C ILE A 23 21.38 11.32 -10.21
N ALA A 24 20.65 12.32 -10.70
CA ALA A 24 19.84 13.20 -9.87
C ALA A 24 18.70 12.43 -9.19
N TYR A 25 18.12 11.43 -9.85
CA TYR A 25 17.10 10.56 -9.26
C TYR A 25 17.64 9.76 -8.08
N LYS A 26 18.79 9.10 -8.23
CA LYS A 26 19.45 8.41 -7.12
C LYS A 26 19.80 9.35 -5.97
N TRP A 27 20.30 10.53 -6.31
CA TRP A 27 20.60 11.55 -5.31
C TRP A 27 19.35 11.97 -4.53
N VAL A 28 18.22 12.19 -5.21
CA VAL A 28 16.92 12.51 -4.59
C VAL A 28 16.51 11.40 -3.62
N GLN A 29 16.62 10.14 -4.02
CA GLN A 29 16.29 9.01 -3.13
C GLN A 29 17.20 8.96 -1.88
N GLU A 30 18.46 9.39 -1.99
CA GLU A 30 19.42 9.33 -0.88
C GLU A 30 19.40 10.57 0.04
N ASN A 31 18.99 11.73 -0.47
CA ASN A 31 19.24 13.02 0.19
C ASN A 31 17.97 13.81 0.49
N GLU A 32 16.84 13.51 -0.17
CA GLU A 32 15.61 14.23 0.06
C GLU A 32 14.68 13.49 1.00
N SER A 33 14.32 14.17 2.10
CA SER A 33 13.39 13.61 3.09
C SER A 33 11.98 13.47 2.55
N LYS A 34 11.53 14.36 1.65
CA LYS A 34 10.18 14.32 1.06
C LYS A 34 10.21 14.84 -0.37
N ALA A 35 9.67 14.06 -1.29
CA ALA A 35 9.67 14.39 -2.72
C ALA A 35 8.35 14.04 -3.39
N VAL A 36 7.95 14.85 -4.36
CA VAL A 36 6.89 14.54 -5.31
C VAL A 36 7.53 14.36 -6.67
N ILE A 37 7.40 13.16 -7.25
CA ILE A 37 7.95 12.85 -8.57
C ILE A 37 6.82 12.65 -9.57
N PHE A 38 6.87 13.42 -10.64
CA PHE A 38 6.00 13.35 -11.79
C PHE A 38 6.67 12.56 -12.92
N PHE A 39 6.13 11.39 -13.24
CA PHE A 39 6.58 10.57 -14.35
C PHE A 39 5.74 10.88 -15.59
N GLU A 40 6.43 11.30 -16.65
CA GLU A 40 5.82 11.71 -17.92
C GLU A 40 6.49 11.06 -19.11
N ARG A 41 5.94 11.32 -20.30
CA ARG A 41 6.56 11.07 -21.59
C ARG A 41 6.50 12.34 -22.41
N ASP A 42 7.53 12.60 -23.20
CA ASP A 42 7.68 13.84 -23.95
C ASP A 42 6.84 13.81 -25.23
N GLN A 43 6.70 12.63 -25.85
CA GLN A 43 5.98 12.50 -27.13
C GLN A 43 4.51 12.11 -26.93
N ASP A 44 3.62 12.84 -27.63
CA ASP A 44 2.19 12.55 -27.78
C ASP A 44 1.42 12.38 -26.45
N CYS A 45 1.84 13.05 -25.37
CA CYS A 45 1.15 13.03 -24.08
C CYS A 45 0.43 14.36 -23.77
N PHE A 46 -0.72 14.60 -24.40
CA PHE A 46 -1.56 15.79 -24.12
C PHE A 46 -1.93 15.91 -22.62
N HIS A 47 -2.18 14.78 -21.95
CA HIS A 47 -2.50 14.77 -20.52
C HIS A 47 -1.31 15.14 -19.63
N CYS A 48 -0.06 14.92 -20.08
CA CYS A 48 1.14 15.27 -19.33
C CYS A 48 1.33 16.79 -19.29
N GLU A 49 1.13 17.49 -20.41
CA GLU A 49 1.27 18.95 -20.48
C GLU A 49 0.30 19.67 -19.53
N SER A 50 -0.97 19.24 -19.53
CA SER A 50 -1.97 19.78 -18.60
C SER A 50 -1.59 19.48 -17.15
N ALA A 51 -1.19 18.24 -16.84
CA ALA A 51 -0.81 17.85 -15.49
C ALA A 51 0.43 18.61 -14.99
N PHE A 52 1.43 18.82 -15.86
CA PHE A 52 2.65 19.56 -15.54
C PHE A 52 2.35 20.99 -15.12
N LYS A 53 1.39 21.66 -15.79
CA LYS A 53 0.94 23.00 -15.40
C LYS A 53 0.36 23.01 -13.99
N GLU A 54 -0.55 22.09 -13.68
CA GLU A 54 -1.19 21.99 -12.37
C GLU A 54 -0.18 21.68 -11.27
N ILE A 55 0.76 20.77 -11.51
CA ILE A 55 1.83 20.41 -10.55
C ILE A 55 2.75 21.60 -10.29
N ARG A 56 3.12 22.36 -11.32
CA ARG A 56 3.93 23.57 -11.18
C ARG A 56 3.22 24.60 -10.31
N ASN A 57 1.93 24.84 -10.55
CA ASN A 57 1.15 25.76 -9.73
C ASN A 57 1.13 25.32 -8.26
N VAL A 58 0.98 24.02 -7.99
CA VAL A 58 1.03 23.48 -6.62
C VAL A 58 2.41 23.69 -5.99
N ALA A 59 3.50 23.43 -6.72
CA ALA A 59 4.86 23.63 -6.25
C ALA A 59 5.14 25.13 -5.92
N GLU A 60 4.57 26.05 -6.68
CA GLU A 60 4.71 27.50 -6.46
C GLU A 60 3.83 28.02 -5.30
N ARG A 61 2.59 27.52 -5.20
CA ARG A 61 1.59 28.01 -4.25
C ARG A 61 1.78 27.46 -2.84
N VAL A 62 2.10 26.18 -2.72
CA VAL A 62 2.15 25.56 -1.40
C VAL A 62 3.55 25.74 -0.84
N ASP A 63 3.62 26.39 0.32
CA ASP A 63 4.85 26.61 1.07
C ASP A 63 5.30 25.32 1.76
N PHE A 64 5.48 24.27 0.98
CA PHE A 64 6.22 23.12 1.41
C PHE A 64 7.71 23.45 1.25
N GLU A 65 8.28 24.29 2.11
CA GLU A 65 9.75 24.40 2.23
C GLU A 65 10.43 23.04 2.50
N LYS A 66 9.61 22.00 2.81
CA LYS A 66 10.01 20.64 3.14
C LYS A 66 9.76 19.60 2.05
N VAL A 67 9.17 19.94 0.89
CA VAL A 67 8.87 18.96 -0.16
C VAL A 67 9.47 19.42 -1.48
N ALA A 68 10.37 18.61 -2.02
CA ALA A 68 10.93 18.84 -3.33
C ALA A 68 9.98 18.32 -4.42
N PHE A 69 9.94 19.02 -5.55
CA PHE A 69 9.15 18.61 -6.70
C PHE A 69 10.08 18.29 -7.86
N HIS A 70 9.83 17.14 -8.47
CA HIS A 70 10.62 16.62 -9.57
C HIS A 70 9.77 16.09 -10.69
N ARG A 71 10.39 16.02 -11.87
CA ARG A 71 9.86 15.29 -13.00
C ARG A 71 10.89 14.35 -13.59
N VAL A 72 10.42 13.24 -14.14
CA VAL A 72 11.19 12.22 -14.85
C VAL A 72 10.51 12.01 -16.21
N SER A 73 11.23 12.27 -17.30
CA SER A 73 10.80 11.83 -18.63
C SER A 73 11.18 10.37 -18.81
N CYS A 74 10.20 9.51 -19.03
CA CYS A 74 10.41 8.09 -19.28
C CYS A 74 10.86 7.79 -20.71
N ASP A 75 10.81 8.78 -21.61
CA ASP A 75 11.44 8.68 -22.93
C ASP A 75 12.95 8.86 -22.80
N ASP A 76 13.39 9.82 -21.97
CA ASP A 76 14.81 10.08 -21.71
C ASP A 76 15.43 9.11 -20.68
N GLN A 77 14.65 8.68 -19.69
CA GLN A 77 15.10 7.84 -18.55
C GLN A 77 14.25 6.56 -18.41
N PRO A 78 14.27 5.66 -19.41
CA PRO A 78 13.39 4.49 -19.43
C PRO A 78 13.66 3.49 -18.30
N GLU A 79 14.91 3.37 -17.82
CA GLU A 79 15.24 2.42 -16.74
C GLU A 79 14.67 2.86 -15.39
N ILE A 80 14.68 4.16 -15.05
CA ILE A 80 14.02 4.67 -13.82
C ILE A 80 12.55 4.24 -13.83
N CYS A 81 11.85 4.50 -14.94
CA CYS A 81 10.42 4.23 -15.03
C CYS A 81 10.10 2.74 -15.03
N LYS A 82 11.00 1.90 -15.52
CA LYS A 82 10.89 0.44 -15.47
C LYS A 82 11.09 -0.09 -14.06
N ASP A 83 12.11 0.38 -13.34
CA ASP A 83 12.39 -0.01 -11.95
C ASP A 83 11.26 0.45 -11.02
N GLU A 84 10.74 1.64 -11.27
CA GLU A 84 9.56 2.20 -10.59
C GLU A 84 8.23 1.57 -11.06
N ALA A 85 8.26 0.63 -12.01
CA ALA A 85 7.10 -0.05 -12.58
C ALA A 85 5.99 0.91 -13.05
N ILE A 86 6.37 2.03 -13.66
CA ILE A 86 5.46 3.02 -14.23
C ILE A 86 4.82 2.44 -15.50
N ARG A 87 3.49 2.34 -15.51
CA ARG A 87 2.72 1.74 -16.62
C ARG A 87 1.80 2.71 -17.35
N ARG A 88 1.60 3.91 -16.80
CA ARG A 88 0.65 4.91 -17.33
C ARG A 88 1.21 6.30 -17.14
N PHE A 89 0.83 7.18 -18.05
CA PHE A 89 1.26 8.57 -18.05
C PHE A 89 0.04 9.50 -18.09
N PRO A 90 0.08 10.62 -17.36
CA PRO A 90 1.04 10.92 -16.30
C PRO A 90 0.89 10.01 -15.06
N THR A 91 1.95 9.87 -14.26
CA THR A 91 1.91 9.30 -12.90
C THR A 91 2.54 10.27 -11.91
N VAL A 92 1.90 10.50 -10.76
CA VAL A 92 2.42 11.35 -9.68
C VAL A 92 2.58 10.50 -8.43
N ARG A 93 3.78 10.53 -7.84
CA ARG A 93 4.12 9.77 -6.63
C ARG A 93 4.68 10.67 -5.54
N TYR A 94 4.37 10.31 -4.30
CA TYR A 94 5.00 10.89 -3.12
C TYR A 94 6.01 9.89 -2.54
N TYR A 95 7.19 10.42 -2.24
CA TYR A 95 8.31 9.73 -1.60
C TYR A 95 8.62 10.42 -0.28
N GLU A 96 9.04 9.62 0.69
CA GLU A 96 9.53 10.06 2.00
C GLU A 96 10.71 9.18 2.36
N ASP A 97 11.83 9.79 2.73
CA ASP A 97 13.11 9.15 3.04
C ASP A 97 13.56 8.11 1.98
N GLY A 98 13.44 8.47 0.70
CA GLY A 98 13.86 7.61 -0.42
C GLY A 98 12.97 6.39 -0.68
N GLU A 99 11.83 6.27 0.01
CA GLU A 99 10.86 5.21 -0.27
C GLU A 99 9.63 5.76 -0.97
N HIS A 100 9.12 5.02 -1.96
CA HIS A 100 7.79 5.26 -2.49
C HIS A 100 6.73 5.01 -1.40
N LEU A 101 5.91 6.03 -1.10
CA LEU A 101 4.82 5.93 -0.14
C LEU A 101 3.48 5.78 -0.83
N ARG A 102 3.14 6.67 -1.77
CA ARG A 102 1.79 6.76 -2.34
C ARG A 102 1.78 7.25 -3.79
N ASP A 103 0.97 6.57 -4.61
CA ASP A 103 0.51 7.07 -5.90
C ASP A 103 -0.67 8.06 -5.70
N TYR A 104 -0.65 9.16 -6.45
CA TYR A 104 -1.84 10.00 -6.61
C TYR A 104 -2.74 9.42 -7.70
N THR A 105 -3.93 8.95 -7.31
CA THR A 105 -4.85 8.23 -8.21
C THR A 105 -6.07 9.03 -8.65
N LYS A 106 -6.12 10.33 -8.33
CA LYS A 106 -7.24 11.23 -8.69
C LYS A 106 -6.86 12.07 -9.91
N PRO A 107 -7.81 12.78 -10.55
CA PRO A 107 -7.48 13.74 -11.61
C PRO A 107 -6.48 14.78 -11.10
N ILE A 108 -5.43 15.04 -11.88
CA ILE A 108 -4.38 16.02 -11.52
C ILE A 108 -4.94 17.42 -11.79
N VAL A 109 -5.43 18.05 -10.73
CA VAL A 109 -5.96 19.41 -10.70
C VAL A 109 -5.43 20.09 -9.43
N GLU A 110 -5.05 21.36 -9.53
CA GLU A 110 -4.29 22.10 -8.51
C GLU A 110 -4.85 21.91 -7.10
N ASP A 111 -6.11 22.27 -6.86
CA ASP A 111 -6.71 22.18 -5.53
C ASP A 111 -6.80 20.73 -5.01
N ALA A 112 -7.08 19.77 -5.88
CA ALA A 112 -7.20 18.37 -5.48
C ALA A 112 -5.83 17.75 -5.14
N LEU A 113 -4.78 18.13 -5.88
CA LEU A 113 -3.41 17.70 -5.63
C LEU A 113 -2.84 18.39 -4.37
N ALA A 114 -3.00 19.71 -4.24
CA ALA A 114 -2.57 20.46 -3.06
C ALA A 114 -3.21 19.92 -1.77
N ASN A 115 -4.53 19.72 -1.76
CA ASN A 115 -5.23 19.16 -0.60
C ASN A 115 -4.79 17.74 -0.26
N TRP A 116 -4.38 16.94 -1.25
CA TRP A 116 -3.82 15.62 -1.01
C TRP A 116 -2.41 15.72 -0.41
N LEU A 117 -1.55 16.59 -0.95
CA LEU A 117 -0.20 16.82 -0.43
C LEU A 117 -0.20 17.32 1.01
N VAL A 118 -1.05 18.30 1.36
CA VAL A 118 -1.14 18.80 2.75
C VAL A 118 -1.45 17.66 3.71
N LYS A 119 -2.38 16.76 3.35
CA LYS A 119 -2.77 15.64 4.21
C LYS A 119 -1.68 14.60 4.44
N ILE A 120 -0.80 14.40 3.47
CA ILE A 120 0.28 13.40 3.58
C ILE A 120 1.57 14.00 4.13
N VAL A 121 1.85 15.27 3.84
CA VAL A 121 3.08 15.95 4.28
C VAL A 121 2.98 16.31 5.76
N ASP A 122 1.81 16.77 6.19
CA ASP A 122 1.51 17.17 7.57
C ASP A 122 0.72 16.08 8.32
N PHE A 123 0.88 14.82 7.92
CA PHE A 123 0.27 13.71 8.64
C PHE A 123 0.74 13.71 10.09
N ILE A 124 -0.22 13.74 11.01
CA ILE A 124 -0.01 13.61 12.45
C ILE A 124 -1.01 12.61 13.02
N PRO A 125 -0.61 11.72 13.96
CA PRO A 125 -1.55 10.93 14.73
C PRO A 125 -2.52 11.84 15.49
N LEU A 126 -3.80 11.46 15.55
CA LEU A 126 -4.83 12.23 16.24
C LEU A 126 -4.51 12.29 17.75
N PRO A 127 -4.30 13.48 18.34
CA PRO A 127 -4.04 13.59 19.76
C PRO A 127 -5.32 13.36 20.57
N ILE A 128 -5.27 12.44 21.53
CA ILE A 128 -6.34 12.17 22.48
C ILE A 128 -5.80 12.34 23.91
N LYS A 129 -6.58 13.05 24.74
CA LYS A 129 -6.20 13.41 26.12
C LYS A 129 -7.09 12.78 27.18
N SER A 130 -8.02 11.89 26.80
CA SER A 130 -8.87 11.19 27.75
C SER A 130 -9.32 9.82 27.21
N GLU A 131 -9.56 8.88 28.14
CA GLU A 131 -10.13 7.57 27.80
C GLU A 131 -11.51 7.69 27.16
N ARG A 132 -12.32 8.66 27.63
CA ARG A 132 -13.64 8.91 27.07
C ARG A 132 -13.57 9.23 25.58
N ASP A 133 -12.69 10.14 25.18
CA ASP A 133 -12.55 10.53 23.77
C ASP A 133 -12.01 9.37 22.91
N LEU A 134 -11.14 8.51 23.48
CA LEU A 134 -10.67 7.30 22.81
C LEU A 134 -11.82 6.30 22.60
N ASN A 135 -12.68 6.13 23.59
CA ASN A 135 -13.86 5.26 23.50
C ASN A 135 -14.88 5.81 22.49
N ASP A 136 -15.15 7.11 22.50
CA ASP A 136 -16.00 7.76 21.50
C ASP A 136 -15.41 7.57 20.09
N LEU A 137 -14.08 7.68 19.91
CA LEU A 137 -13.42 7.40 18.65
C LEU A 137 -13.56 5.93 18.21
N LYS A 138 -13.42 4.98 19.14
CA LYS A 138 -13.57 3.53 18.86
C LYS A 138 -14.95 3.22 18.27
N GLU A 139 -15.99 3.90 18.74
CA GLU A 139 -17.38 3.71 18.26
C GLU A 139 -17.63 4.32 16.88
N ILE A 140 -17.00 5.47 16.56
CA ILE A 140 -17.25 6.18 15.29
C ILE A 140 -16.28 5.80 14.18
N SER A 141 -15.07 5.33 14.51
CA SER A 141 -14.05 5.03 13.52
C SER A 141 -14.44 3.82 12.68
N LYS A 142 -14.19 3.91 11.38
CA LYS A 142 -14.43 2.84 10.41
C LYS A 142 -13.18 1.99 10.18
N LEU A 143 -12.05 2.42 10.72
CA LEU A 143 -10.76 1.75 10.62
C LEU A 143 -10.37 1.21 12.00
N PRO A 144 -9.54 0.16 12.07
CA PRO A 144 -8.89 -0.20 13.32
C PRO A 144 -8.05 0.96 13.85
N LEU A 145 -8.02 1.13 15.16
CA LEU A 145 -7.22 2.19 15.80
C LEU A 145 -5.81 1.68 16.02
N ALA A 146 -4.82 2.46 15.61
CA ALA A 146 -3.42 2.29 15.97
C ALA A 146 -3.06 3.37 16.98
N ILE A 147 -2.80 2.99 18.23
CA ILE A 147 -2.70 3.90 19.37
C ILE A 147 -1.28 3.83 19.92
N ALA A 148 -0.56 4.94 19.91
CA ALA A 148 0.67 5.09 20.67
C ALA A 148 0.36 5.71 22.03
N PHE A 149 0.80 5.07 23.11
CA PHE A 149 0.72 5.61 24.47
C PHE A 149 2.06 6.21 24.87
N PHE A 150 2.42 7.32 24.21
CA PHE A 150 3.68 8.01 24.41
C PHE A 150 3.47 9.36 25.08
N ASP A 151 4.38 9.71 25.97
CA ASP A 151 4.44 11.05 26.57
C ASP A 151 5.49 11.93 25.87
N ASP A 152 5.67 13.15 26.36
CA ASP A 152 6.62 14.13 25.82
C ASP A 152 8.09 13.70 25.89
N THR A 153 8.43 12.62 26.61
CA THR A 153 9.79 12.07 26.70
C THR A 153 10.13 11.14 25.53
N GLN A 154 9.12 10.61 24.83
CA GLN A 154 9.25 9.58 23.77
C GLN A 154 9.12 10.18 22.36
N LYS A 155 9.89 11.25 22.10
CA LYS A 155 9.77 12.03 20.87
C LYS A 155 10.23 11.26 19.64
N ASP A 156 11.28 10.46 19.75
CA ASP A 156 11.85 9.73 18.63
C ASP A 156 10.94 8.55 18.22
N GLU A 157 10.35 7.88 19.20
CA GLU A 157 9.32 6.85 19.02
C GLU A 157 8.06 7.44 18.40
N MET A 158 7.62 8.62 18.85
CA MET A 158 6.48 9.32 18.25
C MET A 158 6.76 9.73 16.80
N GLN A 159 7.98 10.19 16.49
CA GLN A 159 8.37 10.49 15.12
C GLN A 159 8.37 9.23 14.23
N ALA A 160 8.89 8.11 14.73
CA ALA A 160 8.84 6.83 14.02
C ALA A 160 7.40 6.36 13.80
N PHE A 161 6.56 6.43 14.83
CA PHE A 161 5.14 6.11 14.73
C PHE A 161 4.39 7.00 13.74
N THR A 162 4.72 8.29 13.68
CA THR A 162 4.16 9.24 12.72
C THR A 162 4.55 8.88 11.29
N ARG A 163 5.83 8.58 11.03
CA ARG A 163 6.31 8.15 9.69
C ARG A 163 5.62 6.87 9.22
N VAL A 164 5.56 5.85 10.09
CA VAL A 164 4.86 4.60 9.80
C VAL A 164 3.36 4.86 9.61
N GLY A 165 2.76 5.72 10.42
CA GLY A 165 1.36 6.09 10.30
C GLY A 165 1.01 6.73 8.97
N ASN A 166 1.89 7.58 8.44
CA ASN A 166 1.69 8.18 7.12
C ASN A 166 1.62 7.09 6.03
N ARG A 167 2.43 6.04 6.13
CA ARG A 167 2.37 4.89 5.20
C ARG A 167 1.05 4.14 5.31
N PHE A 168 0.55 3.87 6.51
CA PHE A 168 -0.62 3.01 6.74
C PHE A 168 -1.94 3.76 7.04
N SER A 169 -2.00 5.08 6.83
CA SER A 169 -3.18 5.90 7.15
C SER A 169 -4.47 5.54 6.40
N ASN A 170 -4.39 4.71 5.35
CA ASN A 170 -5.57 4.19 4.64
C ASN A 170 -6.12 2.90 5.28
N ALA A 171 -5.33 2.24 6.13
CA ALA A 171 -5.64 0.96 6.76
C ALA A 171 -5.98 1.12 8.25
N PHE A 172 -5.39 2.11 8.94
CA PHE A 172 -5.63 2.38 10.36
C PHE A 172 -5.87 3.87 10.60
N GLU A 173 -6.57 4.16 11.69
CA GLU A 173 -6.65 5.49 12.27
C GLU A 173 -5.59 5.60 13.38
N PHE A 174 -4.59 6.46 13.16
CA PHE A 174 -3.45 6.62 14.06
C PHE A 174 -3.77 7.65 15.14
N VAL A 175 -3.51 7.28 16.39
CA VAL A 175 -3.84 8.03 17.59
C VAL A 175 -2.61 8.17 18.47
N ASN A 176 -2.37 9.37 18.98
CA ASN A 176 -1.48 9.60 20.10
C ASN A 176 -2.31 9.76 21.38
N ALA A 177 -2.25 8.79 22.28
CA ALA A 177 -2.94 8.82 23.56
C ALA A 177 -1.98 9.31 24.66
N ASP A 178 -2.19 10.54 25.10
CA ASP A 178 -1.46 11.16 26.21
C ASP A 178 -2.42 11.41 27.37
N PHE A 179 -2.78 10.31 28.04
CA PHE A 179 -3.58 10.29 29.25
C PHE A 179 -3.29 9.02 30.05
N VAL A 180 -3.62 9.04 31.34
CA VAL A 180 -3.48 7.86 32.20
C VAL A 180 -4.84 7.22 32.48
N SER A 181 -4.97 5.91 32.26
CA SER A 181 -6.13 5.13 32.70
C SER A 181 -5.79 3.70 33.13
N GLU A 182 -6.61 3.14 34.02
CA GLU A 182 -6.44 1.79 34.58
C GLU A 182 -6.46 0.70 33.51
N GLU A 183 -7.37 0.82 32.53
CA GLU A 183 -7.48 -0.14 31.42
C GLU A 183 -6.18 -0.21 30.60
N PHE A 184 -5.50 0.93 30.44
CA PHE A 184 -4.36 1.06 29.54
C PHE A 184 -2.99 1.08 30.24
N LEU A 185 -2.93 0.84 31.56
CA LEU A 185 -1.68 0.85 32.33
C LEU A 185 -0.56 -0.03 31.72
N GLY A 186 -0.92 -1.17 31.13
CA GLY A 186 0.05 -2.12 30.55
C GLY A 186 0.64 -1.71 29.19
N TYR A 187 0.15 -0.61 28.59
CA TYR A 187 0.52 -0.19 27.23
C TYR A 187 1.32 1.13 27.17
N TYR A 188 1.62 1.79 28.29
CA TYR A 188 2.50 2.97 28.23
C TYR A 188 3.86 2.61 27.64
N GLY A 189 4.35 3.50 26.77
CA GLY A 189 5.56 3.25 25.99
C GLY A 189 5.42 2.19 24.91
N LYS A 190 4.19 1.80 24.56
CA LYS A 190 3.91 0.81 23.51
C LYS A 190 2.95 1.35 22.47
N VAL A 191 2.87 0.62 21.35
CA VAL A 191 1.84 0.82 20.33
C VAL A 191 0.83 -0.33 20.43
N LEU A 192 -0.45 0.01 20.41
CA LEU A 192 -1.57 -0.92 20.48
C LEU A 192 -2.43 -0.76 19.22
N VAL A 193 -2.71 -1.86 18.52
CA VAL A 193 -3.77 -1.89 17.51
C VAL A 193 -5.03 -2.49 18.11
N ILE A 194 -6.12 -1.72 18.09
CA ILE A 194 -7.47 -2.18 18.45
C ILE A 194 -8.24 -2.45 17.17
N LYS A 195 -8.58 -3.71 16.94
CA LYS A 195 -9.39 -4.14 15.81
C LYS A 195 -10.62 -4.88 16.30
N SER A 196 -11.77 -4.21 16.22
CA SER A 196 -13.00 -4.69 16.86
C SER A 196 -12.77 -4.86 18.37
N GLU A 197 -12.55 -6.09 18.85
CA GLU A 197 -12.24 -6.39 20.25
C GLU A 197 -10.85 -6.99 20.47
N GLU A 198 -10.08 -7.22 19.40
CA GLU A 198 -8.72 -7.74 19.50
C GLU A 198 -7.73 -6.60 19.77
N LYS A 199 -6.87 -6.81 20.77
CA LYS A 199 -5.77 -5.92 21.15
C LYS A 199 -4.46 -6.56 20.73
N ILE A 200 -3.80 -5.98 19.74
CA ILE A 200 -2.50 -6.44 19.22
C ILE A 200 -1.43 -5.45 19.65
N VAL A 201 -0.44 -5.90 20.40
CA VAL A 201 0.56 -5.02 21.04
C VAL A 201 1.89 -5.10 20.31
N TYR A 202 2.49 -3.94 20.08
CA TYR A 202 3.89 -3.77 19.73
C TYR A 202 4.62 -3.29 20.98
N ASP A 203 5.49 -4.13 21.52
CA ASP A 203 6.21 -3.90 22.78
C ASP A 203 7.49 -3.07 22.63
N GLY A 204 7.88 -2.72 21.40
CA GLY A 204 8.95 -1.76 21.15
C GLY A 204 10.34 -2.38 21.11
N GLU A 205 10.48 -3.68 20.79
CA GLU A 205 11.78 -4.38 20.74
C GLU A 205 12.85 -3.69 19.88
N ASP A 206 12.47 -2.89 18.88
CA ASP A 206 13.28 -1.78 18.34
C ASP A 206 12.36 -0.79 17.60
N PHE A 207 12.37 0.50 17.96
CA PHE A 207 11.65 1.56 17.21
C PHE A 207 12.36 1.94 15.89
N GLU A 208 13.30 1.11 15.42
CA GLU A 208 13.82 1.23 14.07
C GLU A 208 12.68 1.10 13.05
N GLN A 209 12.63 2.02 12.09
CA GLN A 209 11.50 2.19 11.16
C GLN A 209 11.06 0.88 10.48
N ASN A 210 12.00 -0.04 10.25
CA ASN A 210 11.76 -1.30 9.55
C ASN A 210 10.94 -2.32 10.35
N HIS A 211 11.06 -2.37 11.68
CA HIS A 211 10.36 -3.37 12.49
C HIS A 211 8.89 -2.99 12.67
N MET A 212 8.62 -1.76 13.09
CA MET A 212 7.24 -1.26 13.23
C MET A 212 6.52 -1.25 11.87
N LYS A 213 7.20 -0.85 10.78
CA LYS A 213 6.65 -0.96 9.42
C LYS A 213 6.21 -2.39 9.11
N ARG A 214 7.09 -3.39 9.29
CA ARG A 214 6.75 -4.81 9.06
C ARG A 214 5.62 -5.30 9.96
N TRP A 215 5.55 -4.82 11.21
CA TRP A 215 4.47 -5.16 12.12
C TRP A 215 3.11 -4.64 11.62
N PHE A 216 3.05 -3.38 11.17
CA PHE A 216 1.83 -2.84 10.54
C PHE A 216 1.52 -3.50 9.19
N GLU A 217 2.52 -3.91 8.42
CA GLU A 217 2.31 -4.73 7.20
C GLU A 217 1.68 -6.06 7.56
N ASP A 218 2.24 -6.79 8.53
CA ASP A 218 1.71 -8.08 8.97
C ASP A 218 0.29 -7.94 9.50
N ILE A 219 -0.01 -6.91 10.30
CA ILE A 219 -1.38 -6.62 10.71
C ILE A 219 -2.23 -6.24 9.50
N SER A 220 -1.79 -5.40 8.57
CA SER A 220 -2.59 -5.07 7.37
C SER A 220 -2.90 -6.30 6.49
N LEU A 221 -1.96 -7.25 6.45
CA LEU A 221 -2.03 -8.48 5.66
C LEU A 221 -2.77 -9.60 6.41
N ASN A 222 -2.77 -9.61 7.74
CA ASN A 222 -3.42 -10.61 8.60
C ASN A 222 -4.74 -10.10 9.19
N SER A 223 -5.03 -8.81 9.06
CA SER A 223 -6.20 -8.16 9.63
C SER A 223 -7.13 -7.66 8.53
N GLY A 224 -8.34 -8.23 8.50
CA GLY A 224 -9.31 -7.91 7.47
C GLY A 224 -9.09 -8.77 6.23
N CYS A 225 -9.61 -8.30 5.10
CA CYS A 225 -9.77 -9.02 3.85
C CYS A 225 -8.57 -8.77 2.93
N PRO A 226 -7.46 -9.50 3.11
CA PRO A 226 -6.17 -9.11 2.58
C PRO A 226 -6.29 -9.19 1.08
N THR A 227 -6.03 -8.08 0.37
CA THR A 227 -6.19 -8.06 -1.08
C THR A 227 -4.86 -8.24 -1.75
N VAL A 228 -4.74 -9.31 -2.53
CA VAL A 228 -3.56 -9.59 -3.31
C VAL A 228 -3.79 -9.20 -4.77
N SER A 229 -2.77 -8.58 -5.35
CA SER A 229 -2.68 -8.28 -6.79
C SER A 229 -1.37 -8.88 -7.32
N PRO A 230 -1.18 -9.00 -8.64
CA PRO A 230 0.09 -9.47 -9.19
C PRO A 230 1.31 -8.70 -8.69
N ASN A 231 1.15 -7.40 -8.43
CA ASN A 231 2.24 -6.56 -7.95
C ASN A 231 2.55 -6.78 -6.47
N THR A 232 1.57 -7.13 -5.64
CA THR A 232 1.75 -7.30 -4.18
C THR A 232 1.95 -8.76 -3.77
N LEU A 233 1.71 -9.71 -4.68
CA LEU A 233 1.75 -11.14 -4.39
C LEU A 233 3.12 -11.64 -3.88
N HIS A 234 4.21 -11.04 -4.34
CA HIS A 234 5.56 -11.41 -3.91
C HIS A 234 5.74 -11.22 -2.39
N SER A 235 5.10 -10.20 -1.81
CA SER A 235 5.23 -9.83 -0.39
C SER A 235 4.44 -10.75 0.57
N TYR A 236 3.53 -11.59 0.05
CA TYR A 236 2.77 -12.53 0.87
C TYR A 236 3.60 -13.77 1.20
N LYS A 237 3.50 -14.25 2.44
CA LYS A 237 4.06 -15.54 2.85
C LYS A 237 3.25 -16.69 2.23
N LYS A 238 3.95 -17.70 1.70
CA LYS A 238 3.36 -18.93 1.14
C LYS A 238 3.51 -20.08 2.14
N PRO A 239 2.65 -21.11 2.10
CA PRO A 239 1.55 -21.31 1.16
C PRO A 239 0.40 -20.32 1.37
N LEU A 240 -0.07 -19.70 0.28
CA LEU A 240 -1.10 -18.66 0.29
C LEU A 240 -2.39 -19.17 -0.36
N ILE A 241 -3.50 -19.10 0.38
CA ILE A 241 -4.84 -19.34 -0.15
C ILE A 241 -5.34 -18.04 -0.77
N ILE A 242 -5.65 -18.05 -2.08
CA ILE A 242 -6.20 -16.89 -2.78
C ILE A 242 -7.62 -17.19 -3.23
N ALA A 243 -8.55 -16.35 -2.81
CA ALA A 243 -9.93 -16.38 -3.28
C ALA A 243 -10.15 -15.35 -4.39
N LEU A 244 -10.33 -15.85 -5.60
CA LEU A 244 -10.56 -15.08 -6.81
C LEU A 244 -12.05 -14.76 -6.94
N ILE A 245 -12.38 -13.47 -6.89
CA ILE A 245 -13.75 -12.95 -6.94
C ILE A 245 -13.91 -12.20 -8.27
N SER A 246 -15.09 -12.32 -8.89
CA SER A 246 -15.41 -11.53 -10.10
C SER A 246 -15.32 -10.03 -9.80
N ARG A 247 -14.81 -9.24 -10.75
CA ARG A 247 -14.61 -7.78 -10.60
C ARG A 247 -15.80 -7.03 -10.01
N GLU A 248 -17.01 -7.33 -10.49
CA GLU A 248 -18.25 -6.69 -10.04
C GLU A 248 -18.47 -6.93 -8.54
N ARG A 249 -18.32 -8.17 -8.09
CA ARG A 249 -18.47 -8.57 -6.69
C ARG A 249 -17.29 -8.18 -5.85
N PHE A 250 -16.09 -8.14 -6.40
CA PHE A 250 -14.91 -7.69 -5.68
C PHE A 250 -15.07 -6.23 -5.20
N ARG A 251 -15.75 -5.39 -5.99
CA ARG A 251 -16.04 -4.00 -5.62
C ARG A 251 -17.10 -3.85 -4.53
N VAL A 252 -18.09 -4.74 -4.47
CA VAL A 252 -19.29 -4.57 -3.62
C VAL A 252 -19.36 -5.57 -2.46
N GLU A 253 -18.88 -6.79 -2.65
CA GLU A 253 -19.03 -7.95 -1.75
C GLU A 253 -17.69 -8.40 -1.14
N LYS A 254 -16.60 -7.66 -1.34
CA LYS A 254 -15.26 -8.01 -0.83
C LYS A 254 -15.26 -8.37 0.66
N LYS A 255 -15.92 -7.57 1.50
CA LYS A 255 -16.03 -7.83 2.95
C LYS A 255 -16.82 -9.11 3.26
N TYR A 256 -17.92 -9.34 2.54
CA TYR A 256 -18.75 -10.53 2.71
C TYR A 256 -17.98 -11.82 2.43
N TRP A 257 -17.33 -11.90 1.26
CA TRP A 257 -16.64 -13.10 0.83
C TRP A 257 -15.42 -13.42 1.68
N CYS A 258 -14.66 -12.39 2.04
CA CYS A 258 -13.56 -12.54 2.95
C CYS A 258 -13.97 -13.11 4.32
N ASN A 259 -14.99 -12.53 4.98
CA ASN A 259 -15.47 -13.05 6.26
C ASN A 259 -15.94 -14.50 6.12
N ARG A 260 -16.65 -14.81 5.02
CA ARG A 260 -17.15 -16.15 4.76
C ARG A 260 -16.01 -17.15 4.57
N ILE A 261 -14.97 -16.81 3.83
CA ILE A 261 -13.84 -17.72 3.60
C ILE A 261 -12.99 -17.84 4.85
N GLN A 262 -12.73 -16.74 5.56
CA GLN A 262 -12.03 -16.75 6.85
C GLN A 262 -12.70 -17.64 7.88
N SER A 263 -14.04 -17.68 7.94
CA SER A 263 -14.75 -18.61 8.84
C SER A 263 -14.53 -20.10 8.52
N ILE A 264 -14.11 -20.41 7.29
CA ILE A 264 -13.78 -21.78 6.86
C ILE A 264 -12.28 -22.04 7.08
N THR A 265 -11.42 -21.14 6.59
CA THR A 265 -9.96 -21.27 6.62
C THR A 265 -9.34 -21.02 8.00
N GLY A 266 -10.05 -20.37 8.94
CA GLY A 266 -9.56 -20.13 10.30
C GLY A 266 -9.23 -21.40 11.10
N ASN A 267 -9.73 -22.56 10.68
CA ASN A 267 -9.36 -23.86 11.24
C ASN A 267 -8.03 -24.41 10.70
N PHE A 268 -7.38 -23.67 9.81
CA PHE A 268 -6.10 -24.01 9.19
C PHE A 268 -5.10 -22.85 9.39
N PRO A 269 -4.65 -22.62 10.63
CA PRO A 269 -3.89 -21.42 11.01
C PRO A 269 -2.51 -21.31 10.34
N ILE A 270 -2.02 -22.39 9.75
CA ILE A 270 -0.76 -22.41 8.99
C ILE A 270 -0.87 -21.66 7.67
N TYR A 271 -2.07 -21.51 7.10
CA TYR A 271 -2.25 -20.83 5.81
C TYR A 271 -2.58 -19.36 6.00
N LYS A 272 -1.90 -18.54 5.21
CA LYS A 272 -2.33 -17.16 5.00
C LYS A 272 -3.42 -17.14 3.92
N PHE A 273 -4.33 -16.17 4.04
CA PHE A 273 -5.47 -16.02 3.15
C PHE A 273 -5.50 -14.63 2.53
N ALA A 274 -5.81 -14.54 1.25
CA ALA A 274 -6.07 -13.29 0.56
C ALA A 274 -7.26 -13.43 -0.42
N ILE A 275 -7.88 -12.32 -0.76
CA ILE A 275 -8.85 -12.19 -1.84
C ILE A 275 -8.23 -11.41 -3.02
N ALA A 276 -8.72 -11.64 -4.22
CA ALA A 276 -8.25 -10.94 -5.41
C ALA A 276 -9.39 -10.72 -6.42
N ASP A 277 -9.29 -9.68 -7.25
CA ASP A 277 -10.06 -9.61 -8.49
C ASP A 277 -9.51 -10.68 -9.43
N VAL A 278 -10.35 -11.62 -9.86
CA VAL A 278 -9.98 -12.66 -10.82
C VAL A 278 -9.37 -12.09 -12.10
N MET A 279 -9.80 -10.90 -12.52
CA MET A 279 -9.31 -10.26 -13.74
C MET A 279 -7.85 -9.82 -13.63
N ASP A 280 -7.36 -9.54 -12.42
CA ASP A 280 -5.96 -9.16 -12.21
C ASP A 280 -5.02 -10.35 -12.44
N PHE A 281 -5.52 -11.58 -12.31
CA PHE A 281 -4.76 -12.82 -12.49
C PHE A 281 -5.10 -13.55 -13.80
N ALA A 282 -5.87 -12.95 -14.70
CA ALA A 282 -6.25 -13.55 -15.98
C ALA A 282 -5.06 -13.94 -16.87
N GLY A 283 -3.89 -13.35 -16.67
CA GLY A 283 -2.66 -13.71 -17.36
C GLY A 283 -1.93 -14.93 -16.77
N ARG A 284 -2.19 -15.28 -15.51
CA ARG A 284 -1.42 -16.27 -14.75
C ARG A 284 -1.99 -17.70 -14.92
N PRO A 285 -1.18 -18.68 -15.36
CA PRO A 285 -1.59 -20.08 -15.45
C PRO A 285 -2.10 -20.61 -14.11
N GLY A 286 -3.16 -21.41 -14.14
CA GLY A 286 -3.82 -21.99 -12.97
C GLY A 286 -4.75 -21.01 -12.23
N MET A 287 -4.87 -19.76 -12.68
CA MET A 287 -5.72 -18.72 -12.08
C MET A 287 -6.69 -18.08 -13.09
N ARG A 288 -6.74 -18.59 -14.32
CA ARG A 288 -7.62 -18.07 -15.37
C ARG A 288 -9.03 -18.63 -15.28
N ASN A 289 -9.98 -17.89 -15.86
CA ASN A 289 -11.39 -18.29 -15.89
C ASN A 289 -11.58 -19.74 -16.39
N GLY A 290 -11.07 -20.05 -17.58
CA GLY A 290 -11.19 -21.40 -18.16
C GLY A 290 -10.44 -22.50 -17.41
N GLU A 291 -9.42 -22.17 -16.61
CA GLU A 291 -8.51 -23.12 -15.95
C GLU A 291 -8.99 -23.51 -14.54
N LEU A 292 -9.92 -22.74 -13.97
CA LEU A 292 -10.49 -22.95 -12.64
C LEU A 292 -11.83 -23.73 -12.66
N GLY A 293 -12.25 -24.27 -13.80
CA GLY A 293 -13.48 -25.06 -13.89
C GLY A 293 -14.26 -24.99 -15.22
N GLY A 294 -13.81 -24.23 -16.22
CA GLY A 294 -14.40 -24.22 -17.57
C GLY A 294 -15.61 -23.29 -17.78
N SER A 295 -16.23 -23.37 -18.97
CA SER A 295 -17.21 -22.42 -19.56
C SER A 295 -18.58 -22.30 -18.85
N SER A 296 -18.77 -22.94 -17.71
CA SER A 296 -19.96 -22.86 -16.84
C SER A 296 -19.63 -22.24 -15.47
N TRP A 297 -18.70 -21.29 -15.43
CA TRP A 297 -18.26 -20.64 -14.20
C TRP A 297 -19.43 -19.90 -13.54
N ASN A 298 -19.77 -20.31 -12.31
CA ASN A 298 -20.67 -19.56 -11.45
C ASN A 298 -19.96 -18.33 -10.85
N THR A 299 -20.10 -17.17 -11.49
CA THR A 299 -19.41 -15.93 -11.08
C THR A 299 -20.01 -15.32 -9.82
N SER A 300 -21.07 -15.96 -9.29
CA SER A 300 -21.67 -15.58 -8.02
C SER A 300 -20.84 -15.96 -6.80
N LYS A 301 -19.89 -16.90 -6.93
CA LYS A 301 -19.06 -17.36 -5.83
C LYS A 301 -17.55 -17.26 -6.15
N PRO A 302 -16.68 -17.11 -5.14
CA PRO A 302 -15.24 -17.09 -5.32
C PRO A 302 -14.70 -18.45 -5.78
N HIS A 303 -13.57 -18.42 -6.48
CA HIS A 303 -12.75 -19.61 -6.75
C HIS A 303 -11.53 -19.59 -5.85
N LEU A 304 -11.14 -20.74 -5.31
CA LEU A 304 -9.98 -20.84 -4.43
C LEU A 304 -8.81 -21.47 -5.18
N VAL A 305 -7.64 -20.89 -4.97
CA VAL A 305 -6.36 -21.49 -5.35
C VAL A 305 -5.43 -21.51 -4.13
N ILE A 306 -4.52 -22.47 -4.09
CA ILE A 306 -3.35 -22.44 -3.21
C ILE A 306 -2.14 -22.12 -4.07
N MET A 307 -1.29 -21.22 -3.59
CA MET A 307 0.02 -20.96 -4.16
C MET A 307 1.08 -21.39 -3.17
N ASP A 308 1.92 -22.35 -3.56
CA ASP A 308 2.98 -22.87 -2.70
C ASP A 308 4.24 -21.99 -2.72
N GLU A 309 5.24 -22.38 -1.94
CA GLU A 309 6.53 -21.70 -1.82
C GLU A 309 7.37 -21.72 -3.10
N LYS A 310 7.07 -22.64 -4.03
CA LYS A 310 7.65 -22.73 -5.37
C LYS A 310 6.82 -21.98 -6.41
N GLU A 311 5.83 -21.21 -5.96
CA GLU A 311 4.85 -20.50 -6.78
C GLU A 311 3.98 -21.38 -7.68
N GLN A 312 3.91 -22.68 -7.40
CA GLN A 312 3.02 -23.60 -8.10
C GLN A 312 1.58 -23.35 -7.64
N VAL A 313 0.65 -23.38 -8.59
CA VAL A 313 -0.75 -23.04 -8.36
C VAL A 313 -1.59 -24.31 -8.32
N TYR A 314 -2.36 -24.50 -7.26
CA TYR A 314 -3.28 -25.63 -7.09
C TYR A 314 -4.71 -25.09 -7.12
N PRO A 315 -5.45 -25.27 -8.23
CA PRO A 315 -6.81 -24.75 -8.33
C PRO A 315 -7.82 -25.72 -7.71
N MET A 316 -8.72 -25.19 -6.88
CA MET A 316 -9.89 -25.95 -6.42
C MET A 316 -10.90 -26.05 -7.57
N ARG A 317 -11.05 -27.25 -8.13
CA ARG A 317 -11.93 -27.51 -9.30
C ARG A 317 -13.38 -27.81 -8.91
N GLN A 318 -13.64 -28.04 -7.63
CA GLN A 318 -14.98 -28.31 -7.12
C GLN A 318 -15.73 -27.00 -6.85
N GLU A 319 -17.06 -27.09 -6.73
CA GLU A 319 -17.87 -25.91 -6.42
C GLU A 319 -17.52 -25.31 -5.05
N TYR A 320 -17.74 -24.00 -4.94
CA TYR A 320 -17.61 -23.30 -3.67
C TYR A 320 -18.71 -23.75 -2.69
N ASP A 321 -18.29 -24.51 -1.68
CA ASP A 321 -19.01 -24.81 -0.45
C ASP A 321 -18.04 -25.19 0.69
N ASN A 322 -18.55 -25.21 1.91
CA ASN A 322 -17.73 -25.43 3.11
C ASN A 322 -17.06 -26.81 3.14
N PHE A 323 -17.71 -27.86 2.64
CA PHE A 323 -17.17 -29.21 2.64
C PHE A 323 -16.05 -29.35 1.61
N ASN A 324 -16.27 -28.86 0.39
CA ASN A 324 -15.27 -28.91 -0.67
C ASN A 324 -14.03 -28.08 -0.35
N ILE A 325 -14.19 -26.89 0.24
CA ILE A 325 -13.06 -26.06 0.67
C ILE A 325 -12.23 -26.78 1.75
N ARG A 326 -12.88 -27.33 2.78
CA ARG A 326 -12.15 -28.09 3.82
C ARG A 326 -11.41 -29.28 3.24
N ARG A 327 -12.07 -30.06 2.37
CA ARG A 327 -11.45 -31.22 1.71
C ARG A 327 -10.26 -30.80 0.84
N PHE A 328 -10.38 -29.71 0.09
CA PHE A 328 -9.32 -29.17 -0.75
C PHE A 328 -8.08 -28.78 0.08
N LEU A 329 -8.28 -28.06 1.19
CA LEU A 329 -7.19 -27.67 2.10
C LEU A 329 -6.53 -28.90 2.76
N THR A 330 -7.31 -29.85 3.26
CA THR A 330 -6.77 -31.09 3.85
C THR A 330 -6.02 -31.93 2.81
N TYR A 331 -6.49 -32.00 1.56
CA TYR A 331 -5.79 -32.75 0.52
C TYR A 331 -4.47 -32.10 0.13
N TYR A 332 -4.38 -30.77 0.19
CA TYR A 332 -3.12 -30.08 0.01
C TYR A 332 -2.14 -30.41 1.16
N GLU A 333 -2.59 -30.34 2.41
CA GLU A 333 -1.79 -30.73 3.60
C GLU A 333 -1.25 -32.16 3.51
N ASP A 334 -2.10 -33.08 3.03
CA ASP A 334 -1.75 -34.49 2.85
C ASP A 334 -0.85 -34.76 1.63
N GLY A 335 -0.50 -33.73 0.84
CA GLY A 335 0.29 -33.88 -0.38
C GLY A 335 -0.43 -34.64 -1.50
N LYS A 336 -1.78 -34.63 -1.50
CA LYS A 336 -2.64 -35.35 -2.45
C LYS A 336 -3.05 -34.52 -3.67
N LEU A 337 -2.74 -33.23 -3.68
CA LEU A 337 -3.04 -32.36 -4.82
C LEU A 337 -1.85 -32.27 -5.76
N GLU A 338 -2.16 -32.22 -7.05
CA GLU A 338 -1.19 -31.92 -8.10
C GLU A 338 -1.29 -30.44 -8.48
N PRO A 339 -0.14 -29.77 -8.76
CA PRO A 339 -0.15 -28.41 -9.24
C PRO A 339 -0.76 -28.35 -10.64
N PHE A 340 -1.26 -27.18 -11.01
CA PHE A 340 -1.69 -26.90 -12.37
C PHE A 340 -0.51 -27.03 -13.33
N LEU A 341 -0.70 -27.80 -14.39
CA LEU A 341 0.23 -27.91 -15.52
C LEU A 341 -0.36 -27.15 -16.71
N SER A 342 0.43 -26.25 -17.29
CA SER A 342 0.00 -25.56 -18.52
C SER A 342 0.06 -26.50 -19.72
N HIS A 343 -0.73 -26.25 -20.76
CA HIS A 343 -0.74 -27.07 -21.99
C HIS A 343 0.62 -27.09 -22.73
N SER A 344 1.57 -26.23 -22.36
CA SER A 344 2.95 -26.22 -22.88
C SER A 344 3.91 -27.12 -22.09
N GLU A 345 3.48 -27.68 -20.96
CA GLU A 345 4.28 -28.53 -20.05
C GLU A 345 3.80 -29.99 -20.03
N LEU A 346 2.77 -30.32 -20.82
CA LEU A 346 2.33 -31.67 -21.18
C LEU A 346 2.89 -32.03 -22.56
#